data_AF-A0A7S4RLS3-F1
#
_entry.id   AF-A0A7S4RLS3-F1
#
_cell.length_a   1.000
_cell.length_b   1.000
_cell.length_c   1.000
_cell.angle_alpha   90.00
_cell.angle_beta   90.00
_cell.angle_gamma   90.00
#
_symmetry.space_group_name_H-M   'P 1'
#
loop_
_entity.id
_entity.type
_entity.pdbx_description
1 polymer ?
#
loop_
_entity_poly.entity_id
_entity_poly.type
_entity_poly.pdbx_seq_one_letter_code
_entity_poly.pdbx_strand_id
1 'polypeptide(L)'
;MSPLRKQRRQKQTKDWGVSLSVDPFWRELISLKNSSPEEFIMANIQLVSSTESALHEVGTTKINGKRVLGSSKSFIKLPPGPFKTDGSAPPPPFLDSASNSDTSANSSSSDSNLLPTSIGAYRLKRRVKKRCKWQGEKISNSVKDSYVIEFWREVAGKPIPRPPEGWDDLGVGGAEVQGRWAWSNERKSEVEESVAQRKFFFRSQDRSYWSVLRSVFLVIKMMLLFSLSWMATMAIACAAMSGPLFVGRFVFFLLRTSDTYVHDSLGFVIGGAIIFPIVGKIAQAINGSDGQDAQSPARAILMWAYSFRRPGSFEKIRVLSQAAALWLIISPLLLGLLYDLCLVKERKWFAGKELSIDATSIFLSWGTGTFLLNVWAVLCCVGAFEKEFWAALGVGIGGANAVNNQNGAENIAAAEVAARGNDIVGDVINGDRIDVADNAVEHSRRKLKWQGENGQISRSYEILWAVLRNWEWDKIDGVTLLKECTTPIARQLAVALLSPLLAYVGFLALYYIVSGGRDAVGIVCK
;
A
#
# COMPACT_ATOMS: atom_id res chain seq x y z
N MET A 1 -4.53 61.15 35.41
CA MET A 1 -4.85 60.01 36.29
C MET A 1 -4.75 58.75 35.44
N SER A 2 -3.87 57.78 35.60
CA SER A 2 -2.85 57.44 36.59
C SER A 2 -1.92 56.40 35.89
N PRO A 3 -0.59 56.47 35.98
CA PRO A 3 0.31 55.47 35.40
C PRO A 3 0.68 54.39 36.43
N LEU A 4 0.64 53.12 36.04
CA LEU A 4 1.07 51.99 36.88
C LEU A 4 2.36 51.34 36.36
N ARG A 5 3.44 51.64 37.09
CA ARG A 5 4.60 50.83 37.48
C ARG A 5 4.90 49.51 36.72
N LYS A 6 6.17 49.39 36.30
CA LYS A 6 7.07 48.23 36.59
C LYS A 6 8.52 48.65 36.27
N GLN A 7 9.27 49.18 37.26
CA GLN A 7 10.18 48.50 38.19
C GLN A 7 11.41 47.82 37.53
N ARG A 8 12.57 48.35 37.95
CA ARG A 8 13.97 47.99 37.63
C ARG A 8 14.29 46.50 37.75
N ARG A 9 15.14 46.02 36.84
CA ARG A 9 16.22 45.07 37.15
C ARG A 9 17.53 45.59 36.54
N GLN A 10 18.34 46.25 37.36
CA GLN A 10 19.77 46.38 37.11
C GLN A 10 20.39 45.01 37.39
N LYS A 11 20.99 44.39 36.37
CA LYS A 11 21.78 43.17 36.52
C LYS A 11 23.24 43.59 36.45
N GLN A 12 23.96 43.39 37.56
CA GLN A 12 25.41 43.51 37.64
C GLN A 12 26.05 42.62 36.56
N THR A 13 26.80 43.24 35.64
CA THR A 13 27.73 42.55 34.77
C THR A 13 28.98 42.25 35.58
N LYS A 14 29.19 40.97 35.88
CA LYS A 14 30.43 40.45 36.45
C LYS A 14 31.42 40.35 35.29
N ASP A 15 32.49 41.15 35.32
CA ASP A 15 33.56 41.10 34.33
C ASP A 15 34.23 39.72 34.38
N TRP A 16 33.95 38.90 33.38
CA TRP A 16 34.77 37.73 33.07
C TRP A 16 35.87 38.21 32.14
N GLY A 17 37.07 38.40 32.71
CA GLY A 17 38.30 38.70 31.98
C GLY A 17 38.77 37.49 31.16
N VAL A 18 37.98 37.09 30.17
CA VAL A 18 38.42 36.21 29.08
C VAL A 18 38.46 37.07 27.84
N SER A 19 39.67 37.41 27.39
CA SER A 19 39.87 38.12 26.12
C SER A 19 39.49 37.19 24.97
N LEU A 20 38.19 37.15 24.64
CA LEU A 20 37.72 36.56 23.39
C LEU A 20 38.44 37.28 22.25
N SER A 21 39.33 36.56 21.57
CA SER A 21 39.95 37.01 20.34
C SER A 21 38.87 37.03 19.25
N VAL A 22 38.02 38.04 19.29
CA VAL A 22 37.10 38.36 18.20
C VAL A 22 37.97 38.65 16.97
N ASP A 23 37.66 37.97 15.86
CA ASP A 23 38.33 38.17 14.59
C ASP A 23 38.42 39.68 14.28
N PRO A 24 39.59 40.19 13.83
CA PRO A 24 39.79 41.61 13.54
C PRO A 24 38.69 42.19 12.63
N PHE A 25 38.19 41.40 11.68
CA PHE A 25 37.12 41.80 10.77
C PHE A 25 35.83 42.19 11.51
N TRP A 26 35.39 41.37 12.47
CA TRP A 26 34.17 41.64 13.22
C TRP A 26 34.34 42.78 14.21
N ARG A 27 35.54 42.91 14.80
CA ARG A 27 35.85 44.01 15.72
C ARG A 27 35.82 45.35 14.98
N GLU A 28 36.41 45.42 13.79
CA GLU A 28 36.37 46.61 12.94
C GLU A 28 34.94 46.91 12.50
N LEU A 29 34.19 45.93 11.99
CA LEU A 29 32.80 46.10 11.56
C LEU A 29 31.90 46.68 12.67
N ILE A 30 32.09 46.28 13.93
CA ILE A 30 31.33 46.80 15.08
C ILE A 30 31.80 48.21 15.47
N SER A 31 33.07 48.53 15.26
CA SER A 31 33.64 49.86 15.57
C SER A 31 33.24 50.96 14.58
N LEU A 32 32.71 50.59 13.41
CA LEU A 32 32.15 51.50 12.42
C LEU A 32 30.86 52.16 12.93
N LYS A 33 31.00 53.25 13.70
CA LYS A 33 29.86 54.06 14.17
C LYS A 33 29.35 55.08 13.15
N ASN A 34 30.19 55.52 12.21
CA ASN A 34 29.93 56.67 11.34
C ASN A 34 30.08 56.41 9.82
N SER A 35 30.56 55.24 9.41
CA SER A 35 30.74 54.88 7.99
C SER A 35 29.74 53.79 7.59
N SER A 36 29.35 53.75 6.31
CA SER A 36 28.35 52.78 5.85
C SER A 36 28.94 51.36 5.99
N PRO A 37 28.27 50.45 6.73
CA PRO A 37 28.74 49.06 6.85
C PRO A 37 28.89 48.37 5.49
N GLU A 38 28.17 48.86 4.48
CA GLU A 38 28.22 48.37 3.10
C GLU A 38 29.59 48.58 2.45
N GLU A 39 30.19 49.77 2.59
CA GLU A 39 31.51 50.08 2.02
C GLU A 39 32.61 49.22 2.67
N PHE A 40 32.56 49.04 3.99
CA PHE A 40 33.54 48.21 4.70
C PHE A 40 33.42 46.72 4.31
N ILE A 41 32.20 46.20 4.20
CA ILE A 41 31.92 44.82 3.77
C ILE A 41 32.43 44.62 2.33
N MET A 42 32.16 45.56 1.43
CA MET A 42 32.59 45.47 0.03
C MET A 42 34.12 45.61 -0.13
N ALA A 43 34.79 46.38 0.72
CA ALA A 43 36.25 46.59 0.66
C ALA A 43 37.06 45.43 1.26
N ASN A 44 36.53 44.72 2.26
CA ASN A 44 37.25 43.69 3.01
C ASN A 44 36.86 42.24 2.67
N ILE A 45 35.72 42.03 2.01
CA ILE A 45 35.45 40.72 1.43
C ILE A 45 36.34 40.59 0.21
N GLN A 46 37.20 39.56 0.19
CA GLN A 46 37.83 39.13 -1.06
C GLN A 46 36.69 38.83 -2.03
N LEU A 47 36.43 39.75 -2.96
CA LEU A 47 35.62 39.45 -4.12
C LEU A 47 36.31 38.25 -4.76
N VAL A 48 35.76 37.06 -4.54
CA VAL A 48 36.12 35.92 -5.36
C VAL A 48 35.75 36.42 -6.75
N SER A 49 36.76 36.76 -7.53
CA SER A 49 36.65 37.02 -8.95
C SER A 49 36.28 35.70 -9.61
N SER A 50 35.13 35.14 -9.24
CA SER A 50 34.49 34.07 -9.95
C SER A 50 33.93 34.74 -11.19
N THR A 51 34.40 34.31 -12.33
CA THR A 51 33.80 34.50 -13.65
C THR A 51 32.35 33.98 -13.73
N GLU A 52 31.76 33.56 -12.62
CA GLU A 52 30.38 33.14 -12.46
C GLU A 52 29.52 34.39 -12.22
N SER A 53 28.59 34.62 -13.14
CA SER A 53 27.53 35.62 -13.09
C SER A 53 26.91 35.69 -11.69
N ALA A 54 26.60 36.89 -11.21
CA ALA A 54 25.93 37.09 -9.91
C ALA A 54 24.77 36.10 -9.74
N LEU A 55 24.93 35.17 -8.78
CA LEU A 55 23.92 34.17 -8.47
C LEU A 55 22.70 34.88 -7.87
N HIS A 56 21.61 34.97 -8.64
CA HIS A 56 20.34 35.48 -8.16
C HIS A 56 19.51 34.34 -7.57
N GLU A 57 19.38 34.30 -6.24
CA GLU A 57 18.47 33.37 -5.55
C GLU A 57 17.10 34.06 -5.37
N VAL A 58 16.06 33.54 -6.03
CA VAL A 58 14.69 34.03 -5.84
C VAL A 58 14.16 33.48 -4.52
N GLY A 59 13.81 34.36 -3.58
CA GLY A 59 13.29 33.95 -2.26
C GLY A 59 12.03 33.08 -2.35
N THR A 60 11.89 32.14 -1.42
CA THR A 60 10.72 31.26 -1.29
C THR A 60 9.49 32.05 -0.83
N THR A 61 8.37 31.88 -1.52
CA THR A 61 7.10 32.53 -1.14
C THR A 61 6.46 31.78 0.02
N LYS A 62 6.25 32.44 1.17
CA LYS A 62 5.46 31.88 2.28
C LYS A 62 3.98 31.83 1.92
N ILE A 63 3.19 31.05 2.67
CA ILE A 63 1.72 30.93 2.52
C ILE A 63 1.01 32.30 2.51
N ASN A 64 1.55 33.29 3.22
CA ASN A 64 1.03 34.66 3.23
C ASN A 64 1.46 35.52 2.02
N GLY A 65 2.13 34.96 1.01
CA GLY A 65 2.61 35.67 -0.18
C GLY A 65 3.91 36.45 0.02
N LYS A 66 4.46 36.49 1.24
CA LYS A 66 5.74 37.15 1.51
C LYS A 66 6.87 36.30 0.95
N ARG A 67 7.61 36.82 -0.04
CA ARG A 67 8.88 36.22 -0.47
C ARG A 67 9.91 36.40 0.63
N VAL A 68 10.44 35.29 1.13
CA VAL A 68 11.48 35.26 2.15
C VAL A 68 12.56 34.31 1.65
N LEU A 69 13.81 34.75 1.64
CA LEU A 69 14.95 33.86 1.37
C LEU A 69 14.97 32.75 2.44
N GLY A 70 15.11 31.50 2.04
CA GLY A 70 14.78 30.29 2.84
C GLY A 70 15.66 29.99 4.07
N SER A 71 16.25 30.97 4.75
CA SER A 71 17.03 30.76 5.98
C SER A 71 16.28 31.26 7.22
N SER A 72 15.57 30.34 7.89
CA SER A 72 14.83 30.61 9.13
C SER A 72 15.68 30.60 10.42
N LYS A 73 17.02 30.48 10.32
CA LYS A 73 17.89 30.46 11.50
C LYS A 73 18.27 31.88 11.90
N SER A 74 18.12 32.23 13.17
CA SER A 74 18.48 33.54 13.74
C SER A 74 19.99 33.72 13.94
N PHE A 75 20.77 32.63 13.90
CA PHE A 75 22.21 32.64 14.08
C PHE A 75 22.92 31.50 13.34
N ILE A 76 24.20 31.72 13.01
CA ILE A 76 25.14 30.72 12.51
C ILE A 76 26.06 30.31 13.67
N LYS A 77 26.00 29.03 14.05
CA LYS A 77 26.95 28.46 15.04
C LYS A 77 28.28 28.21 14.34
N LEU A 78 29.37 28.82 14.81
CA LEU A 78 30.72 28.48 14.36
C LEU A 78 31.20 27.20 15.07
N PRO A 79 32.00 26.35 14.41
CA PRO A 79 32.64 25.23 15.09
C PRO A 79 33.56 25.78 16.19
N PRO A 80 33.68 25.11 17.35
CA PRO A 80 34.69 25.46 18.33
C PRO A 80 36.05 25.33 17.66
N GLY A 81 36.80 26.43 17.59
CA GLY A 81 38.15 26.39 17.03
C GLY A 81 39.05 25.48 17.88
N PRO A 82 40.10 24.87 17.30
CA PRO A 82 41.15 24.28 18.09
C PRO A 82 41.89 25.41 18.80
N PHE A 83 41.47 25.75 20.01
CA PHE A 83 42.27 26.58 20.88
C PHE A 83 43.54 25.79 21.20
N LYS A 84 44.66 26.21 20.58
CA LYS A 84 45.98 25.92 21.14
C LYS A 84 46.04 26.63 22.48
N THR A 85 45.77 25.90 23.56
CA THR A 85 46.28 26.26 24.87
C THR A 85 47.78 26.02 24.81
N ASP A 86 48.55 27.10 24.66
CA ASP A 86 49.99 27.03 24.86
C ASP A 86 50.26 26.60 26.31
N GLY A 87 50.90 25.44 26.45
CA GLY A 87 51.84 25.10 27.51
C GLY A 87 51.35 25.05 28.97
N SER A 88 51.30 23.81 29.48
CA SER A 88 51.80 23.37 30.80
C SER A 88 50.77 22.78 31.78
N ALA A 89 50.37 21.53 31.52
CA ALA A 89 50.20 20.50 32.56
C ALA A 89 50.05 19.12 31.89
N PRO A 90 50.69 18.06 32.40
CA PRO A 90 50.53 16.71 31.86
C PRO A 90 49.18 16.11 32.30
N PRO A 91 48.59 15.20 31.50
CA PRO A 91 47.31 14.59 31.83
C PRO A 91 47.50 13.43 32.84
N PRO A 92 46.54 13.16 33.73
CA PRO A 92 46.51 11.89 34.46
C PRO A 92 45.97 10.76 33.55
N PRO A 93 46.38 9.51 33.80
CA PRO A 93 46.08 8.39 32.92
C PRO A 93 44.85 7.58 33.37
N PHE A 94 44.32 6.77 32.45
CA PHE A 94 43.40 5.63 32.62
C PHE A 94 41.94 5.89 33.08
N LEU A 95 40.97 5.52 32.23
CA LEU A 95 40.25 4.24 32.33
C LEU A 95 39.30 4.02 31.14
N ASP A 96 39.42 2.84 30.54
CA ASP A 96 38.47 2.27 29.59
C ASP A 96 37.12 2.01 30.26
N SER A 97 36.02 2.26 29.54
CA SER A 97 34.75 1.51 29.66
C SER A 97 33.82 1.89 28.52
N ALA A 98 33.58 0.94 27.63
CA ALA A 98 32.48 0.99 26.67
C ALA A 98 31.15 0.77 27.39
N SER A 99 30.15 1.62 27.11
CA SER A 99 28.74 1.20 27.13
C SER A 99 27.85 2.22 26.43
N ASN A 100 27.06 1.73 25.48
CA ASN A 100 25.89 2.39 24.92
C ASN A 100 24.94 2.84 26.02
N SER A 101 24.44 4.08 25.95
CA SER A 101 23.04 4.39 26.24
C SER A 101 22.70 5.81 25.82
N ASP A 102 21.61 5.91 25.07
CA ASP A 102 20.87 7.12 24.80
C ASP A 102 20.50 7.92 26.07
N THR A 103 20.21 9.20 25.85
CA THR A 103 19.43 10.08 26.73
C THR A 103 20.18 10.69 27.92
N SER A 104 20.77 11.87 27.71
CA SER A 104 20.53 13.05 28.56
C SER A 104 21.25 14.26 27.97
N ALA A 105 20.48 15.18 27.40
CA ALA A 105 20.95 16.51 27.05
C ALA A 105 21.13 17.31 28.34
N ASN A 106 22.22 17.04 29.06
CA ASN A 106 22.67 17.88 30.16
C ASN A 106 23.80 18.79 29.70
N SER A 107 23.57 20.07 29.98
CA SER A 107 24.36 21.24 29.69
C SER A 107 25.81 21.13 30.16
N SER A 108 26.73 21.00 29.23
CA SER A 108 28.04 21.65 29.32
C SER A 108 28.13 22.66 28.18
N SER A 109 27.97 23.94 28.54
CA SER A 109 28.07 25.08 27.64
C SER A 109 29.53 25.22 27.19
N SER A 110 29.89 24.49 26.13
CA SER A 110 31.00 24.91 25.28
C SER A 110 30.57 26.20 24.59
N ASP A 111 31.27 27.30 24.89
CA ASP A 111 31.08 28.63 24.32
C ASP A 111 31.16 28.56 22.79
N SER A 112 30.02 28.32 22.16
CA SER A 112 29.94 28.31 20.71
C SER A 112 29.69 29.72 20.22
N ASN A 113 30.68 30.28 19.53
CA ASN A 113 30.55 31.59 18.91
C ASN A 113 29.36 31.59 17.92
N LEU A 114 28.36 32.42 18.21
CA LEU A 114 27.18 32.60 17.37
C LEU A 114 27.35 33.89 16.54
N LEU A 115 27.17 33.78 15.23
CA LEU A 115 27.11 34.93 14.33
C LEU A 115 25.66 35.27 13.98
N PRO A 116 25.27 36.56 13.92
CA PRO A 116 23.94 36.94 13.42
C PRO A 116 23.79 36.55 11.95
N THR A 117 22.55 36.26 11.50
CA THR A 117 22.29 35.91 10.09
C THR A 117 22.02 37.10 9.17
N SER A 118 21.99 38.32 9.71
CA SER A 118 21.80 39.56 8.96
C SER A 118 22.58 40.72 9.54
N ILE A 119 23.20 41.52 8.68
CA ILE A 119 23.89 42.78 9.01
C ILE A 119 23.47 43.82 7.96
N GLY A 120 22.64 44.79 8.34
CA GLY A 120 22.08 45.76 7.40
C GLY A 120 21.32 45.09 6.25
N ALA A 121 21.65 45.45 5.01
CA ALA A 121 21.10 44.86 3.78
C ALA A 121 21.73 43.51 3.39
N TYR A 122 22.69 42.99 4.17
CA TYR A 122 23.38 41.74 3.86
C TYR A 122 22.89 40.60 4.75
N ARG A 123 22.66 39.43 4.14
CA ARG A 123 22.44 38.16 4.83
C ARG A 123 23.68 37.28 4.77
N LEU A 124 23.91 36.57 5.86
CA LEU A 124 25.04 35.64 6.01
C LEU A 124 24.52 34.21 5.85
N LYS A 125 25.16 33.42 4.98
CA LYS A 125 24.85 32.00 4.76
C LYS A 125 26.11 31.17 4.94
N ARG A 126 26.08 30.20 5.84
CA ARG A 126 27.19 29.24 6.01
C ARG A 126 27.07 28.16 4.94
N ARG A 127 28.13 27.96 4.16
CA ARG A 127 28.25 26.85 3.22
C ARG A 127 29.44 25.97 3.59
N VAL A 128 29.23 24.66 3.55
CA VAL A 128 30.31 23.68 3.75
C VAL A 128 30.96 23.42 2.40
N LYS A 129 32.18 23.91 2.20
CA LYS A 129 32.96 23.65 0.99
C LYS A 129 33.77 22.37 1.22
N LYS A 130 33.28 21.26 0.64
CA LYS A 130 34.01 19.99 0.62
C LYS A 130 35.14 20.11 -0.38
N ARG A 131 36.38 20.12 0.10
CA ARG A 131 37.57 20.22 -0.75
C ARG A 131 38.13 18.82 -0.97
N CYS A 132 37.81 18.21 -2.11
CA CYS A 132 38.45 16.96 -2.53
C CYS A 132 39.82 17.33 -3.14
N LYS A 133 40.91 17.14 -2.40
CA LYS A 133 42.25 17.21 -3.00
C LYS A 133 42.52 15.86 -3.68
N TRP A 134 42.52 15.85 -5.01
CA TRP A 134 43.12 14.76 -5.77
C TRP A 134 44.63 14.94 -5.77
N GLN A 135 45.33 14.13 -4.98
CA GLN A 135 46.79 14.01 -5.02
C GLN A 135 47.08 12.51 -5.19
N GLY A 136 47.55 12.12 -6.38
CA GLY A 136 48.09 10.80 -6.72
C GLY A 136 47.49 9.57 -6.01
N GLU A 137 46.58 8.87 -6.70
CA GLU A 137 46.13 7.47 -6.52
C GLU A 137 45.75 6.92 -5.13
N LYS A 138 45.82 7.69 -4.04
CA LYS A 138 45.27 7.28 -2.74
C LYS A 138 44.37 8.36 -2.17
N ILE A 139 43.07 8.06 -2.13
CA ILE A 139 42.05 8.89 -1.49
C ILE A 139 42.29 8.85 0.03
N SER A 140 42.92 9.90 0.57
CA SER A 140 42.93 10.15 2.00
C SER A 140 41.53 10.59 2.44
N ASN A 141 40.84 9.78 3.24
CA ASN A 141 39.50 10.06 3.78
C ASN A 141 39.47 11.18 4.83
N SER A 142 40.57 11.92 5.06
CA SER A 142 40.57 13.10 5.93
C SER A 142 40.13 14.36 5.17
N VAL A 143 38.88 14.38 4.72
CA VAL A 143 38.27 15.58 4.13
C VAL A 143 38.07 16.59 5.26
N LYS A 144 38.98 17.56 5.37
CA LYS A 144 38.81 18.69 6.29
C LYS A 144 37.75 19.61 5.70
N ASP A 145 36.54 19.54 6.26
CA ASP A 145 35.43 20.43 5.90
C ASP A 145 35.85 21.88 6.12
N SER A 146 35.98 22.64 5.03
CA SER A 146 36.21 24.08 5.11
C SER A 146 34.88 24.82 5.11
N TYR A 147 34.64 25.64 6.12
CA TYR A 147 33.44 26.45 6.20
C TYR A 147 33.70 27.81 5.55
N VAL A 148 32.79 28.21 4.65
CA VAL A 148 32.80 29.53 4.02
C VAL A 148 31.51 30.24 4.43
N ILE A 149 31.62 31.54 4.74
CA ILE A 149 30.47 32.40 5.02
C ILE A 149 30.25 33.25 3.78
N GLU A 150 29.10 33.08 3.15
CA GLU A 150 28.68 33.85 1.98
C GLU A 150 27.85 35.06 2.43
N PHE A 151 28.11 36.22 1.81
CA PHE A 151 27.36 37.45 2.01
C PHE A 151 26.43 37.69 0.83
N TRP A 152 25.13 37.85 1.11
CA TRP A 152 24.08 38.03 0.12
C TRP A 152 23.42 39.39 0.30
N ARG A 153 23.49 40.28 -0.69
CA ARG A 153 22.84 41.59 -0.64
C ARG A 153 21.35 41.47 -0.98
N GLU A 154 20.48 41.94 -0.10
CA GLU A 154 19.06 42.09 -0.38
C GLU A 154 18.83 43.33 -1.26
N VAL A 155 18.31 43.13 -2.46
CA VAL A 155 17.91 44.21 -3.36
C VAL A 155 16.39 44.24 -3.41
N ALA A 156 15.79 45.36 -3.02
CA ALA A 156 14.34 45.55 -3.12
C ALA A 156 13.91 45.48 -4.60
N GLY A 157 13.00 44.57 -4.91
CA GLY A 157 12.43 44.45 -6.26
C GLY A 157 11.58 45.68 -6.62
N LYS A 158 11.40 45.92 -7.93
CA LYS A 158 10.47 46.96 -8.40
C LYS A 158 9.07 46.69 -7.83
N PRO A 159 8.37 47.71 -7.29
CA PRO A 159 7.01 47.54 -6.83
C PRO A 159 6.14 47.06 -8.00
N ILE A 160 5.36 46.00 -7.77
CA ILE A 160 4.44 45.47 -8.76
C ILE A 160 3.36 46.55 -9.00
N PRO A 161 3.05 46.91 -10.25
CA PRO A 161 2.02 47.91 -10.53
C PRO A 161 0.68 47.44 -9.98
N ARG A 162 -0.10 48.38 -9.41
CA ARG A 162 -1.47 48.10 -8.96
C ARG A 162 -2.32 47.67 -10.16
N PRO A 163 -3.30 46.76 -9.96
CA PRO A 163 -4.23 46.40 -11.02
C PRO A 163 -5.07 47.63 -11.42
N PRO A 164 -5.66 47.62 -12.62
CA PRO A 164 -6.55 48.69 -13.08
C PRO A 164 -7.71 48.93 -12.10
N GLU A 165 -8.14 50.19 -12.01
CA GLU A 165 -9.25 50.63 -11.17
C GLU A 165 -10.55 49.85 -11.54
N GLY A 166 -11.25 49.32 -10.53
CA GLY A 166 -12.45 48.48 -10.70
C GLY A 166 -12.24 46.96 -10.61
N TRP A 167 -11.01 46.48 -10.46
CA TRP A 167 -10.71 45.05 -10.18
C TRP A 167 -10.75 44.67 -8.69
N ASP A 168 -10.79 45.66 -7.80
CA ASP A 168 -10.93 45.48 -6.33
C ASP A 168 -12.41 45.42 -5.88
N ASP A 169 -13.38 45.64 -6.78
CA ASP A 169 -14.81 45.78 -6.46
C ASP A 169 -15.58 44.45 -6.43
N LEU A 170 -14.95 43.38 -5.93
CA LEU A 170 -15.74 42.28 -5.35
C LEU A 170 -16.03 42.68 -3.91
N GLY A 171 -17.19 43.32 -3.73
CA GLY A 171 -17.63 44.02 -2.52
C GLY A 171 -17.36 43.33 -1.18
N VAL A 172 -17.56 44.09 -0.10
CA VAL A 172 -17.20 43.79 1.30
C VAL A 172 -17.44 42.31 1.67
N GLY A 173 -16.39 41.48 1.58
CA GLY A 173 -16.41 40.05 1.90
C GLY A 173 -15.97 39.09 0.78
N GLY A 174 -15.86 39.52 -0.47
CA GLY A 174 -15.49 38.64 -1.60
C GLY A 174 -13.98 38.45 -1.79
N ALA A 175 -13.18 39.50 -1.56
CA ALA A 175 -11.74 39.47 -1.83
C ALA A 175 -10.94 38.63 -0.81
N GLU A 176 -11.37 38.56 0.45
CA GLU A 176 -10.61 37.85 1.50
C GLU A 176 -10.78 36.33 1.46
N VAL A 177 -11.91 35.83 0.94
CA VAL A 177 -12.27 34.40 1.05
C VAL A 177 -12.03 33.62 -0.27
N GLN A 178 -11.99 34.27 -1.43
CA GLN A 178 -11.90 33.57 -2.73
C GLN A 178 -10.90 34.19 -3.74
N GLY A 179 -10.01 35.08 -3.31
CA GLY A 179 -9.39 36.05 -4.22
C GLY A 179 -7.86 36.09 -4.35
N ARG A 180 -7.07 35.11 -3.90
CA ARG A 180 -5.63 35.08 -4.24
C ARG A 180 -5.43 34.47 -5.63
N TRP A 181 -5.71 35.25 -6.66
CA TRP A 181 -5.49 34.84 -8.03
C TRP A 181 -4.00 34.96 -8.31
N ALA A 182 -3.37 33.83 -8.62
CA ALA A 182 -1.99 33.71 -9.07
C ALA A 182 -1.64 34.79 -10.11
N TRP A 183 -0.72 35.70 -9.78
CA TRP A 183 -0.23 36.69 -10.74
C TRP A 183 0.92 36.14 -11.60
N SER A 184 0.75 36.31 -12.90
CA SER A 184 1.66 36.11 -14.03
C SER A 184 2.18 34.68 -14.28
N ASN A 185 2.88 34.04 -13.36
CA ASN A 185 3.66 32.81 -13.62
C ASN A 185 3.46 31.68 -12.59
N GLU A 186 2.57 31.84 -11.62
CA GLU A 186 2.24 30.75 -10.69
C GLU A 186 1.45 29.65 -11.42
N ARG A 187 1.83 28.39 -11.17
CA ARG A 187 1.15 27.23 -11.74
C ARG A 187 -0.29 27.24 -11.22
N LYS A 188 -1.25 27.28 -12.15
CA LYS A 188 -2.68 27.21 -11.82
C LYS A 188 -2.92 26.02 -10.88
N SER A 189 -3.72 26.23 -9.84
CA SER A 189 -4.15 25.14 -8.98
C SER A 189 -5.00 24.13 -9.77
N GLU A 190 -5.05 22.86 -9.36
CA GLU A 190 -5.89 21.85 -10.01
C GLU A 190 -7.36 22.27 -10.06
N VAL A 191 -7.82 23.04 -9.07
CA VAL A 191 -9.17 23.62 -9.06
C VAL A 191 -9.30 24.69 -10.13
N GLU A 192 -8.33 25.59 -10.32
CA GLU A 192 -8.38 26.60 -11.39
C GLU A 192 -8.20 26.01 -12.79
N GLU A 193 -7.49 24.89 -12.92
CA GLU A 193 -7.32 24.17 -14.18
C GLU A 193 -8.58 23.36 -14.55
N SER A 194 -9.30 22.85 -13.54
CA SER A 194 -10.59 22.14 -13.72
C SER A 194 -11.80 23.07 -13.79
N VAL A 195 -11.72 24.28 -13.24
CA VAL A 195 -12.74 25.33 -13.44
C VAL A 195 -12.59 25.86 -14.86
N ALA A 196 -13.41 25.31 -15.76
CA ALA A 196 -13.50 25.75 -17.14
C ALA A 196 -13.59 27.29 -17.19
N GLN A 197 -12.69 27.93 -17.94
CA GLN A 197 -12.75 29.38 -18.20
C GLN A 197 -14.19 29.74 -18.57
N ARG A 198 -14.83 30.59 -17.78
CA ARG A 198 -16.15 31.13 -18.09
C ARG A 198 -16.02 31.95 -19.38
N LYS A 199 -16.18 31.29 -20.53
CA LYS A 199 -16.40 31.99 -21.78
C LYS A 199 -17.73 32.72 -21.61
N PHE A 200 -17.69 34.04 -21.56
CA PHE A 200 -18.88 34.88 -21.58
C PHE A 200 -19.71 34.46 -22.81
N PHE A 201 -20.77 33.69 -22.58
CA PHE A 201 -21.60 33.13 -23.64
C PHE A 201 -22.31 34.24 -24.42
N PHE A 202 -22.54 35.37 -23.76
CA PHE A 202 -23.15 36.58 -24.30
C PHE A 202 -22.12 37.70 -24.37
N ARG A 203 -21.11 37.58 -25.24
CA ARG A 203 -20.40 38.79 -25.69
C ARG A 203 -21.34 39.46 -26.68
N SER A 204 -22.04 40.47 -26.18
CA SER A 204 -22.96 41.32 -26.93
C SER A 204 -22.28 41.82 -28.20
N GLN A 205 -23.08 41.93 -29.27
CA GLN A 205 -22.81 42.73 -30.47
C GLN A 205 -22.45 41.99 -31.77
N ASP A 206 -22.91 40.75 -31.99
CA ASP A 206 -23.05 40.25 -33.38
C ASP A 206 -24.21 39.26 -33.60
N ARG A 207 -25.11 39.67 -34.52
CA ARG A 207 -26.21 38.93 -35.20
C ARG A 207 -27.12 38.01 -34.37
N SER A 208 -28.32 38.52 -34.10
CA SER A 208 -29.53 37.86 -33.53
C SER A 208 -29.76 36.40 -33.97
N TYR A 209 -29.53 36.06 -35.24
CA TYR A 209 -29.72 34.72 -35.79
C TYR A 209 -28.82 33.64 -35.13
N TRP A 210 -27.57 33.96 -34.82
CA TRP A 210 -26.63 33.01 -34.22
C TRP A 210 -26.95 32.70 -32.76
N SER A 211 -27.63 33.61 -32.05
CA SER A 211 -28.08 33.41 -30.67
C SER A 211 -29.14 32.31 -30.58
N VAL A 212 -30.10 32.32 -31.50
CA VAL A 212 -31.16 31.30 -31.57
C VAL A 212 -30.57 29.93 -31.93
N LEU A 213 -29.73 29.86 -32.97
CA LEU A 213 -29.09 28.61 -33.40
C LEU A 213 -28.25 27.99 -32.27
N ARG A 214 -27.51 28.81 -31.52
CA ARG A 214 -26.71 28.36 -30.37
C ARG A 214 -27.57 27.85 -29.21
N SER A 215 -28.70 28.50 -28.94
CA SER A 215 -29.65 28.05 -27.92
C SER A 215 -30.27 26.71 -28.30
N VAL A 216 -30.68 26.54 -29.56
CA VAL A 216 -31.17 25.25 -30.09
C VAL A 216 -30.09 24.17 -29.97
N PHE A 217 -28.84 24.47 -30.35
CA PHE A 217 -27.73 23.53 -30.22
C PHE A 217 -27.48 23.10 -28.76
N LEU A 218 -27.56 24.05 -27.81
CA LEU A 218 -27.43 23.74 -26.38
C LEU A 218 -28.57 22.84 -25.89
N VAL A 219 -29.81 23.10 -26.29
CA VAL A 219 -30.97 22.26 -25.95
C VAL A 219 -30.79 20.85 -26.53
N ILE A 220 -30.39 20.73 -27.80
CA ILE A 220 -30.10 19.43 -28.43
C ILE A 220 -29.00 18.70 -27.67
N LYS A 221 -27.90 19.39 -27.31
CA LYS A 221 -26.81 18.79 -26.53
C LYS A 221 -27.29 18.32 -25.15
N MET A 222 -28.13 19.09 -24.46
CA MET A 222 -28.70 18.70 -23.17
C MET A 222 -29.63 17.49 -23.30
N MET A 223 -30.49 17.46 -24.33
CA MET A 223 -31.35 16.31 -24.61
C MET A 223 -30.55 15.05 -24.96
N LEU A 224 -29.46 15.20 -25.73
CA LEU A 224 -28.55 14.11 -26.04
C LEU A 224 -27.81 13.60 -24.80
N LEU A 225 -27.30 14.49 -23.95
CA LEU A 225 -26.63 14.08 -22.71
C LEU A 225 -27.60 13.39 -21.75
N PHE A 226 -28.83 13.90 -21.65
CA PHE A 226 -29.90 13.29 -20.87
C PHE A 226 -30.27 11.91 -21.41
N SER A 227 -30.45 11.76 -22.72
CA SER A 227 -30.78 10.47 -23.33
C SER A 227 -29.65 9.46 -23.18
N LEU A 228 -28.39 9.87 -23.35
CA LEU A 228 -27.22 9.01 -23.12
C LEU A 228 -27.10 8.60 -21.66
N SER A 229 -27.31 9.52 -20.71
CA SER A 229 -27.31 9.21 -19.28
C SER A 229 -28.45 8.25 -18.90
N TRP A 230 -29.64 8.45 -19.46
CA TRP A 230 -30.78 7.55 -19.29
C TRP A 230 -30.50 6.16 -19.86
N MET A 231 -29.96 6.07 -21.08
CA MET A 231 -29.59 4.79 -21.69
C MET A 231 -28.51 4.07 -20.88
N ALA A 232 -27.52 4.81 -20.36
CA ALA A 232 -26.47 4.24 -19.50
C ALA A 232 -27.04 3.70 -18.19
N THR A 233 -27.92 4.44 -17.51
CA THR A 233 -28.55 3.99 -16.26
C THR A 233 -29.45 2.78 -16.48
N MET A 234 -30.23 2.75 -17.57
CA MET A 234 -31.04 1.59 -17.94
C MET A 234 -30.17 0.37 -18.29
N ALA A 235 -29.07 0.56 -19.02
CA ALA A 235 -28.13 -0.52 -19.32
C ALA A 235 -27.50 -1.09 -18.04
N ILE A 236 -27.12 -0.24 -17.09
CA ILE A 236 -26.60 -0.65 -15.78
C ILE A 236 -27.68 -1.39 -14.98
N ALA A 237 -28.91 -0.91 -14.95
CA ALA A 237 -30.02 -1.58 -14.27
C ALA A 237 -30.31 -2.96 -14.89
N CYS A 238 -30.36 -3.04 -16.22
CA CYS A 238 -30.53 -4.30 -16.94
C CYS A 238 -29.39 -5.28 -16.66
N ALA A 239 -28.13 -4.81 -16.60
CA ALA A 239 -26.98 -5.63 -16.26
C ALA A 239 -27.01 -6.08 -14.79
N ALA A 240 -27.40 -5.21 -13.87
CA ALA A 240 -27.51 -5.52 -12.44
C ALA A 240 -28.61 -6.55 -12.14
N MET A 241 -29.70 -6.55 -12.92
CA MET A 241 -30.78 -7.53 -12.78
C MET A 241 -30.50 -8.83 -13.55
N SER A 242 -30.01 -8.74 -14.79
CA SER A 242 -29.79 -9.92 -15.65
C SER A 242 -28.49 -10.65 -15.31
N GLY A 243 -27.47 -9.93 -14.87
CA GLY A 243 -26.15 -10.49 -14.57
C GLY A 243 -26.21 -11.62 -13.54
N PRO A 244 -26.80 -11.40 -12.34
CA PRO A 244 -26.97 -12.44 -11.33
C PRO A 244 -27.73 -13.66 -11.86
N LEU A 245 -28.82 -13.45 -12.60
CA LEU A 245 -29.60 -14.54 -13.17
C LEU A 245 -28.79 -15.36 -14.20
N PHE A 246 -28.03 -14.70 -15.06
CA PHE A 246 -27.17 -15.35 -16.03
C PHE A 246 -26.08 -16.19 -15.36
N VAL A 247 -25.38 -15.64 -14.36
CA VAL A 247 -24.34 -16.37 -13.61
C VAL A 247 -24.95 -17.53 -12.83
N GLY A 248 -26.12 -17.34 -12.21
CA GLY A 248 -26.84 -18.41 -11.51
C GLY A 248 -27.25 -19.57 -12.42
N ARG A 249 -27.85 -19.26 -13.58
CA ARG A 249 -28.18 -20.29 -14.59
C ARG A 249 -26.93 -20.97 -15.13
N PHE A 250 -25.83 -20.23 -15.30
CA PHE A 250 -24.55 -20.82 -15.69
C PHE A 250 -24.01 -21.79 -14.64
N VAL A 251 -24.15 -21.48 -13.33
CA VAL A 251 -23.82 -22.42 -12.26
C VAL A 251 -24.67 -23.69 -12.34
N PHE A 252 -25.98 -23.59 -12.55
CA PHE A 252 -26.85 -24.77 -12.72
C PHE A 252 -26.50 -25.58 -13.97
N PHE A 253 -26.16 -24.89 -15.06
CA PHE A 253 -25.68 -25.52 -16.29
C PHE A 253 -24.38 -26.30 -16.05
N LEU A 254 -23.41 -25.71 -15.34
CA LEU A 254 -22.18 -26.40 -14.94
C LEU A 254 -22.46 -27.60 -14.02
N LEU A 255 -23.39 -27.46 -13.08
CA LEU A 255 -23.82 -28.57 -12.22
C LEU A 255 -24.67 -29.61 -12.98
N ARG A 256 -25.01 -29.35 -14.25
CA ARG A 256 -25.89 -30.19 -15.09
C ARG A 256 -27.20 -30.55 -14.37
N THR A 257 -27.73 -29.59 -13.63
CA THR A 257 -29.03 -29.75 -12.97
C THR A 257 -30.10 -29.84 -14.05
N SER A 258 -31.05 -30.78 -13.92
CA SER A 258 -32.16 -30.89 -14.87
C SER A 258 -32.97 -29.59 -14.91
N ASP A 259 -33.38 -29.17 -16.10
CA ASP A 259 -34.15 -27.94 -16.33
C ASP A 259 -35.44 -27.85 -15.49
N THR A 260 -35.98 -28.99 -15.04
CA THR A 260 -37.16 -29.06 -14.17
C THR A 260 -36.93 -28.51 -12.76
N TYR A 261 -35.68 -28.52 -12.28
CA TYR A 261 -35.30 -28.05 -10.94
C TYR A 261 -34.64 -26.67 -10.95
N VAL A 262 -34.46 -26.07 -12.12
CA VAL A 262 -33.84 -24.75 -12.24
C VAL A 262 -34.89 -23.67 -11.97
N HIS A 263 -34.81 -23.07 -10.77
CA HIS A 263 -35.64 -21.92 -10.41
C HIS A 263 -34.87 -20.61 -10.59
N ASP A 264 -35.46 -19.66 -11.32
CA ASP A 264 -34.83 -18.36 -11.60
C ASP A 264 -34.56 -17.54 -10.34
N SER A 265 -35.42 -17.62 -9.33
CA SER A 265 -35.22 -16.96 -8.04
C SER A 265 -33.97 -17.50 -7.33
N LEU A 266 -33.77 -18.82 -7.33
CA LEU A 266 -32.61 -19.46 -6.73
C LEU A 266 -31.34 -19.11 -7.53
N GLY A 267 -31.43 -19.13 -8.87
CA GLY A 267 -30.35 -18.71 -9.75
C GLY A 267 -29.93 -17.26 -9.47
N PHE A 268 -30.88 -16.35 -9.34
CA PHE A 268 -30.59 -14.95 -9.00
C PHE A 268 -29.88 -14.82 -7.65
N VAL A 269 -30.31 -15.58 -6.62
CA VAL A 269 -29.66 -15.56 -5.29
C VAL A 269 -28.22 -16.07 -5.36
N ILE A 270 -27.99 -17.22 -6.00
CA ILE A 270 -26.63 -17.77 -6.16
C ILE A 270 -25.74 -16.82 -6.96
N GLY A 271 -26.22 -16.34 -8.11
CA GLY A 271 -25.46 -15.42 -8.94
C GLY A 271 -25.22 -14.08 -8.27
N GLY A 272 -26.17 -13.57 -7.48
CA GLY A 272 -26.03 -12.36 -6.69
C GLY A 272 -24.96 -12.52 -5.61
N ALA A 273 -24.94 -13.66 -4.91
CA ALA A 273 -23.92 -13.98 -3.92
C ALA A 273 -22.50 -14.03 -4.52
N ILE A 274 -22.37 -14.34 -5.81
CA ILE A 274 -21.08 -14.35 -6.52
C ILE A 274 -20.74 -12.95 -7.08
N ILE A 275 -21.67 -12.31 -7.78
CA ILE A 275 -21.41 -11.05 -8.51
C ILE A 275 -21.28 -9.86 -7.56
N PHE A 276 -22.14 -9.72 -6.56
CA PHE A 276 -22.16 -8.49 -5.74
C PHE A 276 -20.86 -8.25 -4.96
N PRO A 277 -20.20 -9.26 -4.36
CA PRO A 277 -18.88 -9.06 -3.76
C PRO A 277 -17.82 -8.63 -4.78
N ILE A 278 -17.84 -9.23 -5.98
CA ILE A 278 -16.90 -8.89 -7.06
C ILE A 278 -17.11 -7.43 -7.51
N VAL A 279 -18.35 -7.04 -7.79
CA VAL A 279 -18.71 -5.67 -8.17
C VAL A 279 -18.37 -4.69 -7.04
N GLY A 280 -18.63 -5.05 -5.78
CA GLY A 280 -18.28 -4.24 -4.62
C GLY A 280 -16.78 -4.01 -4.49
N LYS A 281 -15.95 -5.05 -4.71
CA LYS A 281 -14.49 -4.92 -4.74
C LYS A 281 -13.98 -4.10 -5.91
N ILE A 282 -14.58 -4.24 -7.09
CA ILE A 282 -14.26 -3.42 -8.27
C ILE A 282 -14.63 -1.95 -8.00
N ALA A 283 -15.82 -1.69 -7.45
CA ALA A 283 -16.26 -0.35 -7.08
C ALA A 283 -15.35 0.27 -6.01
N GLN A 284 -14.94 -0.49 -5.00
CA GLN A 284 -13.95 -0.05 -4.00
C GLN A 284 -12.58 0.23 -4.63
N ALA A 285 -12.14 -0.57 -5.60
CA ALA A 285 -10.88 -0.34 -6.29
C ALA A 285 -10.93 0.92 -7.17
N ILE A 286 -12.08 1.20 -7.80
CA ILE A 286 -12.30 2.41 -8.61
C ILE A 286 -12.41 3.65 -7.70
N ASN A 287 -13.19 3.57 -6.63
CA ASN A 287 -13.46 4.72 -5.74
C ASN A 287 -12.35 4.98 -4.73
N GLY A 288 -11.58 3.96 -4.33
CA GLY A 288 -10.49 4.07 -3.37
C GLY A 288 -9.24 4.79 -3.90
N SER A 289 -9.29 5.30 -5.13
CA SER A 289 -8.21 6.05 -5.78
C SER A 289 -8.22 7.55 -5.41
N ASP A 290 -8.65 7.88 -4.19
CA ASP A 290 -9.00 9.25 -3.76
C ASP A 290 -7.78 10.12 -3.39
N GLY A 291 -6.60 9.82 -3.92
CA GLY A 291 -5.39 10.57 -3.61
C GLY A 291 -4.31 10.42 -4.66
N GLN A 292 -4.27 11.38 -5.57
CA GLN A 292 -3.08 11.80 -6.35
C GLN A 292 -2.54 10.90 -7.47
N ASP A 293 -2.93 9.63 -7.56
CA ASP A 293 -2.56 8.76 -8.67
C ASP A 293 -3.74 7.89 -9.11
N ALA A 294 -4.83 8.51 -9.57
CA ALA A 294 -5.90 7.84 -10.31
C ALA A 294 -5.36 7.36 -11.67
N GLN A 295 -4.41 6.43 -11.64
CA GLN A 295 -3.92 5.76 -12.81
C GLN A 295 -5.07 4.91 -13.36
N SER A 296 -5.41 5.12 -14.63
CA SER A 296 -6.42 4.32 -15.30
C SER A 296 -6.16 2.82 -15.07
N PRO A 297 -7.20 1.97 -14.98
CA PRO A 297 -7.02 0.53 -14.73
C PRO A 297 -6.08 -0.12 -15.76
N ALA A 298 -6.09 0.37 -17.00
CA ALA A 298 -5.14 -0.03 -18.03
C ALA A 298 -3.68 0.30 -17.66
N ARG A 299 -3.42 1.48 -17.09
CA ARG A 299 -2.09 1.87 -16.60
C ARG A 299 -1.68 1.03 -15.38
N ALA A 300 -2.60 0.68 -14.49
CA ALA A 300 -2.31 -0.23 -13.39
C ALA A 300 -1.88 -1.62 -13.88
N ILE A 301 -2.56 -2.17 -14.90
CA ILE A 301 -2.18 -3.44 -15.54
C ILE A 301 -0.83 -3.33 -16.25
N LEU A 302 -0.57 -2.22 -16.96
CA LEU A 302 0.72 -1.98 -17.61
C LEU A 302 1.83 -1.86 -16.57
N MET A 303 1.64 -1.10 -15.50
CA MET A 303 2.61 -0.96 -14.41
C MET A 303 2.86 -2.30 -13.73
N TRP A 304 1.81 -3.10 -13.53
CA TRP A 304 1.94 -4.48 -13.07
C TRP A 304 2.80 -5.33 -14.01
N ALA A 305 2.54 -5.27 -15.32
CA ALA A 305 3.34 -6.00 -16.32
C ALA A 305 4.79 -5.50 -16.38
N TYR A 306 5.03 -4.19 -16.29
CA TYR A 306 6.37 -3.61 -16.23
C TYR A 306 7.10 -3.92 -14.93
N SER A 307 6.38 -4.17 -13.84
CA SER A 307 6.96 -4.60 -12.56
C SER A 307 7.38 -6.07 -12.55
N PHE A 308 7.19 -6.80 -13.67
CA PHE A 308 7.61 -8.19 -13.79
C PHE A 308 9.11 -8.33 -13.52
N ARG A 309 9.43 -9.02 -12.43
CA ARG A 309 10.79 -9.47 -12.12
C ARG A 309 10.94 -10.91 -12.56
N ARG A 310 12.04 -11.23 -13.24
CA ARG A 310 12.35 -12.64 -13.55
C ARG A 310 12.64 -13.38 -12.24
N PRO A 311 12.10 -14.59 -12.03
CA PRO A 311 12.44 -15.38 -10.85
C PRO A 311 13.92 -15.72 -10.82
N GLY A 312 14.51 -15.68 -9.62
CA GLY A 312 15.94 -16.00 -9.41
C GLY A 312 16.30 -17.46 -9.68
N SER A 313 15.33 -18.38 -9.66
CA SER A 313 15.56 -19.80 -9.96
C SER A 313 14.45 -20.41 -10.83
N PHE A 314 14.84 -21.28 -11.77
CA PHE A 314 13.91 -22.06 -12.60
C PHE A 314 13.10 -23.07 -11.79
N GLU A 315 13.61 -23.50 -10.64
CA GLU A 315 12.91 -24.41 -9.73
C GLU A 315 11.60 -23.81 -9.23
N LYS A 316 11.58 -22.50 -8.91
CA LYS A 316 10.36 -21.81 -8.48
C LYS A 316 9.29 -21.77 -9.59
N ILE A 317 9.70 -21.54 -10.84
CA ILE A 317 8.79 -21.62 -11.99
C ILE A 317 8.23 -23.03 -12.11
N ARG A 318 9.08 -24.05 -12.00
CA ARG A 318 8.66 -25.46 -12.11
C ARG A 318 7.68 -25.85 -11.01
N VAL A 319 7.93 -25.44 -9.77
CA VAL A 319 7.02 -25.67 -8.65
C VAL A 319 5.67 -24.98 -8.89
N LEU A 320 5.69 -23.71 -9.30
CA LEU A 320 4.48 -22.96 -9.59
C LEU A 320 3.69 -23.56 -10.76
N SER A 321 4.37 -23.95 -11.84
CA SER A 321 3.72 -24.55 -13.01
C SER A 321 3.13 -25.93 -12.70
N GLN A 322 3.82 -26.74 -11.91
CA GLN A 322 3.29 -28.03 -11.44
C GLN A 322 2.08 -27.86 -10.53
N ALA A 323 2.14 -26.94 -9.56
CA ALA A 323 1.01 -26.64 -8.70
C ALA A 323 -0.18 -26.07 -9.50
N ALA A 324 0.08 -25.19 -10.49
CA ALA A 324 -0.95 -24.67 -11.38
C ALA A 324 -1.57 -25.77 -12.25
N ALA A 325 -0.77 -26.69 -12.80
CA ALA A 325 -1.30 -27.83 -13.55
C ALA A 325 -2.15 -28.75 -12.68
N LEU A 326 -1.71 -29.02 -11.44
CA LEU A 326 -2.47 -29.81 -10.47
C LEU A 326 -3.77 -29.14 -10.07
N TRP A 327 -3.76 -27.83 -9.81
CA TRP A 327 -4.91 -27.08 -9.30
C TRP A 327 -5.91 -26.68 -10.40
N LEU A 328 -5.44 -26.32 -11.59
CA LEU A 328 -6.28 -25.79 -12.67
C LEU A 328 -6.69 -26.86 -13.69
N ILE A 329 -5.95 -27.95 -13.83
CA ILE A 329 -6.22 -28.98 -14.85
C ILE A 329 -6.57 -30.30 -14.19
N ILE A 330 -5.64 -30.90 -13.44
CA ILE A 330 -5.76 -32.29 -13.00
C ILE A 330 -6.84 -32.44 -11.93
N SER A 331 -6.78 -31.68 -10.83
CA SER A 331 -7.74 -31.81 -9.72
C SER A 331 -9.16 -31.45 -10.14
N PRO A 332 -9.41 -30.36 -10.90
CA PRO A 332 -10.73 -30.08 -11.46
C PRO A 332 -11.24 -31.18 -12.38
N LEU A 333 -10.40 -31.71 -13.27
CA LEU A 333 -10.81 -32.78 -14.16
C LEU A 333 -11.19 -34.05 -13.37
N LEU A 334 -10.38 -34.44 -12.38
CA LEU A 334 -10.67 -35.59 -11.52
C LEU A 334 -11.97 -35.41 -10.72
N LEU A 335 -12.15 -34.25 -10.09
CA LEU A 335 -13.35 -33.93 -9.32
C LEU A 335 -14.60 -33.87 -10.22
N GLY A 336 -14.46 -33.31 -11.42
CA GLY A 336 -15.52 -33.23 -12.41
C GLY A 336 -15.94 -34.59 -12.95
N LEU A 337 -14.98 -35.46 -13.27
CA LEU A 337 -15.26 -36.84 -13.69
C LEU A 337 -15.90 -37.65 -12.55
N LEU A 338 -15.45 -37.45 -11.31
CA LEU A 338 -16.06 -38.06 -10.13
C LEU A 338 -17.52 -37.60 -9.97
N TYR A 339 -17.76 -36.30 -10.08
CA TYR A 339 -19.10 -35.72 -10.06
C TYR A 339 -19.99 -36.32 -11.16
N ASP A 340 -19.48 -36.40 -12.39
CA ASP A 340 -20.22 -36.95 -13.52
C ASP A 340 -20.57 -38.42 -13.32
N LEU A 341 -19.63 -39.24 -12.84
CA LEU A 341 -19.85 -40.66 -12.58
C LEU A 341 -20.86 -40.90 -11.45
N CYS A 342 -20.84 -40.07 -10.40
CA CYS A 342 -21.69 -40.25 -9.23
C CYS A 342 -23.09 -39.65 -9.40
N LEU A 343 -23.22 -38.50 -10.08
CA LEU A 343 -24.44 -37.68 -10.05
C LEU A 343 -25.08 -37.46 -11.42
N VAL A 344 -24.33 -37.53 -12.51
CA VAL A 344 -24.85 -37.19 -13.85
C VAL A 344 -25.12 -38.42 -14.70
N LYS A 345 -24.23 -39.41 -14.71
CA LYS A 345 -24.33 -40.56 -15.60
C LYS A 345 -25.47 -41.50 -15.16
N GLU A 346 -26.40 -41.73 -16.07
CA GLU A 346 -27.52 -42.64 -15.86
C GLU A 346 -27.11 -44.12 -15.88
N ARG A 347 -27.98 -44.99 -15.34
CA ARG A 347 -27.82 -46.45 -15.33
C ARG A 347 -27.51 -47.07 -16.71
N LYS A 348 -27.96 -46.43 -17.79
CA LYS A 348 -27.71 -46.88 -19.18
C LYS A 348 -26.23 -46.82 -19.57
N TRP A 349 -25.49 -45.86 -19.03
CA TRP A 349 -24.05 -45.73 -19.25
C TRP A 349 -23.31 -46.92 -18.65
N PHE A 350 -23.65 -47.31 -17.42
CA PHE A 350 -23.11 -48.49 -16.76
C PHE A 350 -23.50 -49.81 -17.46
N ALA A 351 -24.61 -49.82 -18.19
CA ALA A 351 -25.03 -50.96 -19.01
C ALA A 351 -24.24 -51.08 -20.34
N GLY A 352 -23.27 -50.20 -20.60
CA GLY A 352 -22.37 -50.26 -21.77
C GLY A 352 -23.02 -49.87 -23.09
N LYS A 353 -24.22 -49.27 -23.08
CA LYS A 353 -24.94 -48.91 -24.32
C LYS A 353 -24.43 -47.62 -24.97
N GLU A 354 -23.79 -46.74 -24.20
CA GLU A 354 -23.29 -45.44 -24.66
C GLU A 354 -21.89 -45.19 -24.10
N LEU A 355 -20.86 -45.74 -24.75
CA LEU A 355 -19.47 -45.67 -24.26
C LEU A 355 -18.66 -44.48 -24.81
N SER A 356 -19.24 -43.64 -25.68
CA SER A 356 -18.52 -42.53 -26.29
C SER A 356 -18.31 -41.40 -25.28
N ILE A 357 -17.08 -41.24 -24.80
CA ILE A 357 -16.64 -40.05 -24.08
C ILE A 357 -16.41 -38.96 -25.14
N ASP A 358 -17.30 -37.97 -25.19
CA ASP A 358 -17.13 -36.82 -26.09
C ASP A 358 -16.21 -35.76 -25.45
N ALA A 359 -15.43 -35.06 -26.27
CA ALA A 359 -14.54 -33.98 -25.80
C ALA A 359 -15.33 -32.86 -25.10
N THR A 360 -16.55 -32.59 -25.56
CA THR A 360 -17.46 -31.63 -24.91
C THR A 360 -17.82 -32.05 -23.50
N SER A 361 -18.06 -33.35 -23.27
CA SER A 361 -18.37 -33.90 -21.96
C SER A 361 -17.20 -33.75 -21.01
N ILE A 362 -15.96 -34.04 -21.46
CA ILE A 362 -14.72 -33.85 -20.68
C ILE A 362 -14.55 -32.38 -20.30
N PHE A 363 -14.73 -31.47 -21.25
CA PHE A 363 -14.60 -30.03 -21.01
C PHE A 363 -15.64 -29.53 -20.00
N LEU A 364 -16.89 -29.99 -20.13
CA LEU A 364 -17.94 -29.69 -19.16
C LEU A 364 -17.60 -30.26 -17.78
N SER A 365 -17.14 -31.51 -17.67
CA SER A 365 -16.71 -32.09 -16.38
C SER A 365 -15.60 -31.26 -15.76
N TRP A 366 -14.59 -30.87 -16.54
CA TRP A 366 -13.51 -29.98 -16.08
C TRP A 366 -14.05 -28.65 -15.56
N GLY A 367 -15.02 -28.03 -16.27
CA GLY A 367 -15.69 -26.82 -15.83
C GLY A 367 -16.44 -27.00 -14.49
N THR A 368 -17.21 -28.08 -14.35
CA THR A 368 -17.92 -28.42 -13.11
C THR A 368 -16.95 -28.62 -11.94
N GLY A 369 -15.88 -29.40 -12.16
CA GLY A 369 -14.87 -29.64 -11.14
C GLY A 369 -14.07 -28.39 -10.79
N THR A 370 -13.83 -27.49 -11.74
CA THR A 370 -13.19 -26.19 -11.48
C THR A 370 -14.07 -25.34 -10.57
N PHE A 371 -15.36 -25.26 -10.87
CA PHE A 371 -16.32 -24.54 -10.04
C PHE A 371 -16.38 -25.12 -8.62
N LEU A 372 -16.59 -26.43 -8.49
CA LEU A 372 -16.70 -27.11 -7.19
C LEU A 372 -15.42 -26.97 -6.35
N LEU A 373 -14.24 -27.16 -6.96
CA LEU A 373 -12.96 -27.05 -6.26
C LEU A 373 -12.73 -25.63 -5.73
N ASN A 374 -13.04 -24.60 -6.52
CA ASN A 374 -12.86 -23.21 -6.10
C ASN A 374 -13.89 -22.79 -5.06
N VAL A 375 -15.16 -23.24 -5.17
CA VAL A 375 -16.17 -23.01 -4.13
C VAL A 375 -15.73 -23.66 -2.82
N TRP A 376 -15.28 -24.91 -2.86
CA TRP A 376 -14.73 -25.59 -1.68
C TRP A 376 -13.52 -24.84 -1.10
N ALA A 377 -12.59 -24.39 -1.94
CA ALA A 377 -11.42 -23.62 -1.49
C ALA A 377 -11.82 -22.32 -0.79
N VAL A 378 -12.79 -21.58 -1.34
CA VAL A 378 -13.33 -20.37 -0.71
C VAL A 378 -13.99 -20.69 0.63
N LEU A 379 -14.79 -21.74 0.71
CA LEU A 379 -15.39 -22.21 1.96
C LEU A 379 -14.32 -22.56 3.01
N CYS A 380 -13.21 -23.16 2.59
CA CYS A 380 -12.08 -23.42 3.47
C CYS A 380 -11.38 -22.14 3.96
N CYS A 381 -11.14 -21.16 3.07
CA CYS A 381 -10.53 -19.88 3.44
C CYS A 381 -11.40 -19.09 4.44
N VAL A 382 -12.71 -19.13 4.27
CA VAL A 382 -13.67 -18.47 5.19
C VAL A 382 -13.84 -19.22 6.51
N GLY A 383 -13.35 -20.47 6.61
CA GLY A 383 -13.58 -21.30 7.79
C GLY A 383 -15.02 -21.82 7.88
N ALA A 384 -15.71 -21.98 6.75
CA ALA A 384 -17.13 -22.32 6.71
C ALA A 384 -17.48 -23.69 7.32
N PHE A 385 -16.49 -24.53 7.64
CA PHE A 385 -16.71 -25.81 8.32
C PHE A 385 -16.33 -25.76 9.81
N GLU A 386 -15.88 -24.60 10.31
CA GLU A 386 -15.62 -24.39 11.72
C GLU A 386 -16.94 -24.11 12.45
N LYS A 387 -17.06 -24.63 13.68
CA LYS A 387 -18.26 -24.41 14.50
C LYS A 387 -18.48 -22.92 14.78
N GLU A 388 -17.40 -22.17 14.92
CA GLU A 388 -17.41 -20.72 15.17
C GLU A 388 -18.04 -19.94 14.04
N PHE A 389 -17.78 -20.30 12.78
CA PHE A 389 -18.42 -19.68 11.62
C PHE A 389 -19.95 -19.80 11.69
N TRP A 390 -20.47 -21.00 11.95
CA TRP A 390 -21.91 -21.23 12.06
C TRP A 390 -22.52 -20.62 13.32
N ALA A 391 -21.78 -20.60 14.44
CA ALA A 391 -22.21 -19.91 15.64
C ALA A 391 -22.30 -18.39 15.41
N ALA A 392 -21.34 -17.79 14.72
CA ALA A 392 -21.34 -16.39 14.34
C ALA A 392 -22.51 -16.08 13.38
N LEU A 393 -22.79 -16.96 12.43
CA LEU A 393 -23.91 -16.78 11.49
C LEU A 393 -25.28 -16.94 12.18
N GLY A 394 -25.41 -17.88 13.11
CA GLY A 394 -26.63 -18.11 13.89
C GLY A 394 -26.94 -17.00 14.91
N VAL A 395 -25.92 -16.35 15.47
CA VAL A 395 -26.06 -15.20 16.39
C VAL A 395 -26.11 -13.87 15.62
N GLY A 396 -25.57 -13.83 14.40
CA GLY A 396 -25.21 -12.62 13.65
C GLY A 396 -26.31 -11.92 12.85
N ILE A 397 -27.54 -12.43 12.78
CA ILE A 397 -28.64 -11.66 12.15
C ILE A 397 -29.07 -10.46 13.05
N GLY A 398 -28.64 -10.40 14.32
CA GLY A 398 -28.90 -9.26 15.22
C GLY A 398 -27.70 -8.73 16.03
N GLY A 399 -26.47 -9.24 15.86
CA GLY A 399 -25.41 -9.02 16.84
C GLY A 399 -23.98 -9.01 16.30
N ALA A 400 -23.67 -8.13 15.33
CA ALA A 400 -22.31 -7.97 14.79
C ALA A 400 -21.25 -7.49 15.82
N ASN A 401 -21.65 -7.16 17.06
CA ASN A 401 -20.73 -6.70 18.12
C ASN A 401 -20.20 -7.82 19.03
N ALA A 402 -20.69 -9.07 18.92
CA ALA A 402 -20.29 -10.14 19.85
C ALA A 402 -18.95 -10.82 19.48
N VAL A 403 -18.62 -10.91 18.19
CA VAL A 403 -17.44 -11.68 17.71
C VAL A 403 -16.12 -10.96 18.01
N ASN A 404 -16.09 -9.62 17.99
CA ASN A 404 -14.89 -8.87 18.38
C ASN A 404 -14.54 -9.02 19.89
N ASN A 405 -15.51 -9.40 20.73
CA ASN A 405 -15.26 -9.65 22.16
C ASN A 405 -14.77 -11.07 22.45
N GLN A 406 -14.95 -12.05 21.56
CA GLN A 406 -14.44 -13.42 21.75
C GLN A 406 -12.92 -13.49 21.58
N ASN A 407 -12.35 -12.78 20.60
CA ASN A 407 -10.90 -12.65 20.47
C ASN A 407 -10.29 -11.88 21.67
N GLY A 408 -11.06 -11.00 22.31
CA GLY A 408 -10.69 -10.39 23.59
C GLY A 408 -10.70 -11.40 24.74
N ALA A 409 -11.73 -12.25 24.81
CA ALA A 409 -11.89 -13.25 25.88
C ALA A 409 -10.87 -14.40 25.81
N GLU A 410 -10.51 -14.88 24.62
CA GLU A 410 -9.44 -15.88 24.47
C GLU A 410 -8.06 -15.31 24.81
N ASN A 411 -7.79 -14.05 24.46
CA ASN A 411 -6.56 -13.37 24.88
C ASN A 411 -6.55 -13.08 26.39
N ILE A 412 -7.69 -12.81 27.02
CA ILE A 412 -7.80 -12.66 28.48
C ILE A 412 -7.64 -14.02 29.18
N ALA A 413 -8.24 -15.10 28.66
CA ALA A 413 -8.08 -16.44 29.23
C ALA A 413 -6.64 -16.96 29.06
N ALA A 414 -6.00 -16.71 27.91
CA ALA A 414 -4.59 -17.02 27.70
C ALA A 414 -3.68 -16.16 28.60
N ALA A 415 -4.01 -14.87 28.79
CA ALA A 415 -3.30 -14.01 29.73
C ALA A 415 -3.52 -14.39 31.19
N GLU A 416 -4.70 -14.88 31.58
CA GLU A 416 -5.03 -15.32 32.94
C GLU A 416 -4.39 -16.68 33.25
N VAL A 417 -4.30 -17.59 32.27
CA VAL A 417 -3.54 -18.84 32.39
C VAL A 417 -2.03 -18.55 32.42
N ALA A 418 -1.53 -17.59 31.64
CA ALA A 418 -0.14 -17.14 31.71
C ALA A 418 0.18 -16.43 33.04
N ALA A 419 -0.77 -15.65 33.59
CA ALA A 419 -0.62 -15.00 34.89
C ALA A 419 -0.68 -16.01 36.05
N ARG A 420 -1.58 -17.00 36.01
CA ARG A 420 -1.61 -18.09 37.01
C ARG A 420 -0.42 -19.03 36.90
N GLY A 421 0.18 -19.15 35.72
CA GLY A 421 1.43 -19.88 35.52
C GLY A 421 2.62 -19.23 36.21
N ASN A 422 2.62 -17.91 36.42
CA ASN A 422 3.73 -17.20 37.06
C ASN A 422 3.71 -17.27 38.60
N ASP A 423 2.55 -17.43 39.24
CA ASP A 423 2.45 -17.51 40.71
C ASP A 423 2.77 -18.90 41.29
N ILE A 424 2.95 -19.92 40.44
CA ILE A 424 3.37 -21.28 40.85
C ILE A 424 4.85 -21.54 40.49
N VAL A 425 5.54 -20.59 39.86
CA VAL A 425 6.96 -20.70 39.45
C VAL A 425 7.89 -20.09 40.50
N GLY A 426 7.52 -20.25 41.77
CA GLY A 426 8.39 -20.00 42.92
C GLY A 426 9.20 -21.21 43.38
N ASP A 427 8.80 -22.45 43.05
CA ASP A 427 9.32 -23.61 43.82
C ASP A 427 9.59 -24.90 43.04
N VAL A 428 9.67 -24.87 41.71
CA VAL A 428 10.11 -26.06 40.93
C VAL A 428 11.20 -25.68 39.94
N ILE A 429 12.39 -25.44 40.50
CA ILE A 429 13.66 -25.59 39.78
C ILE A 429 13.86 -27.09 39.55
N ASN A 430 13.32 -27.63 38.45
CA ASN A 430 13.78 -28.89 37.82
C ASN A 430 13.11 -29.08 36.44
N GLY A 431 13.65 -28.38 35.44
CA GLY A 431 14.14 -28.95 34.18
C GLY A 431 13.25 -29.68 33.16
N ASP A 432 11.98 -30.03 33.40
CA ASP A 432 11.34 -31.04 32.52
C ASP A 432 9.83 -30.87 32.24
N ARG A 433 9.25 -29.66 32.38
CA ARG A 433 7.79 -29.49 32.33
C ARG A 433 7.21 -28.42 31.41
N ILE A 434 8.02 -27.82 30.54
CA ILE A 434 7.54 -26.80 29.57
C ILE A 434 6.88 -27.44 28.32
N ASP A 435 7.17 -28.71 28.02
CA ASP A 435 6.74 -29.28 26.73
C ASP A 435 5.26 -29.70 26.67
N VAL A 436 4.54 -29.88 27.77
CA VAL A 436 3.21 -30.53 27.71
C VAL A 436 2.08 -29.54 27.32
N ALA A 437 2.17 -28.28 27.74
CA ALA A 437 1.16 -27.27 27.42
C ALA A 437 1.28 -26.76 25.97
N ASP A 438 2.51 -26.51 25.51
CA ASP A 438 2.77 -26.10 24.13
C ASP A 438 2.41 -27.22 23.13
N ASN A 439 2.67 -28.48 23.47
CA ASN A 439 2.29 -29.61 22.63
C ASN A 439 0.77 -29.81 22.51
N ALA A 440 -0.03 -29.45 23.52
CA ALA A 440 -1.50 -29.59 23.49
C ALA A 440 -2.17 -28.49 22.64
N VAL A 441 -1.65 -27.26 22.71
CA VAL A 441 -2.07 -26.15 21.85
C VAL A 441 -1.64 -26.40 20.41
N GLU A 442 -0.43 -26.95 20.20
CA GLU A 442 0.05 -27.31 18.87
C GLU A 442 -0.69 -28.52 18.28
N HIS A 443 -1.07 -29.52 19.10
CA HIS A 443 -1.93 -30.62 18.67
C HIS A 443 -3.34 -30.17 18.26
N SER A 444 -3.87 -29.14 18.92
CA SER A 444 -5.17 -28.57 18.59
C SER A 444 -5.10 -27.74 17.30
N ARG A 445 -4.00 -26.98 17.07
CA ARG A 445 -3.73 -26.31 15.79
C ARG A 445 -3.47 -27.27 14.63
N ARG A 446 -2.94 -28.47 14.89
CA ARG A 446 -2.75 -29.52 13.86
C ARG A 446 -4.06 -30.16 13.38
N LYS A 447 -5.17 -30.04 14.12
CA LYS A 447 -6.44 -30.74 13.80
C LYS A 447 -7.29 -30.08 12.71
N LEU A 448 -7.08 -28.79 12.38
CA LEU A 448 -7.78 -28.10 11.30
C LEU A 448 -6.81 -27.59 10.23
N LYS A 449 -5.92 -28.47 9.75
CA LYS A 449 -4.79 -28.13 8.85
C LYS A 449 -5.22 -27.36 7.58
N TRP A 450 -6.44 -27.55 7.11
CA TRP A 450 -6.90 -27.05 5.81
C TRP A 450 -7.65 -25.71 5.84
N GLN A 451 -8.17 -25.27 6.98
CA GLN A 451 -9.20 -24.23 7.08
C GLN A 451 -8.74 -22.99 7.86
N GLY A 452 -9.47 -21.88 7.67
CA GLY A 452 -9.25 -20.61 8.34
C GLY A 452 -8.16 -19.75 7.70
N GLU A 453 -7.97 -18.55 8.26
CA GLU A 453 -6.98 -17.56 7.79
C GLU A 453 -5.56 -18.15 7.73
N ASN A 454 -5.24 -19.00 8.71
CA ASN A 454 -3.95 -19.68 8.82
C ASN A 454 -3.92 -21.08 8.17
N GLY A 455 -4.99 -21.51 7.49
CA GLY A 455 -5.12 -22.83 6.88
C GLY A 455 -4.21 -23.02 5.66
N GLN A 456 -3.94 -24.27 5.31
CA GLN A 456 -3.10 -24.63 4.15
C GLN A 456 -3.60 -24.02 2.83
N ILE A 457 -4.92 -23.94 2.63
CA ILE A 457 -5.51 -23.37 1.42
C ILE A 457 -5.34 -21.86 1.39
N SER A 458 -5.61 -21.19 2.52
CA SER A 458 -5.42 -19.73 2.66
C SER A 458 -3.96 -19.36 2.37
N ARG A 459 -3.00 -20.03 3.02
CA ARG A 459 -1.56 -19.82 2.77
C ARG A 459 -1.17 -20.07 1.32
N SER A 460 -1.69 -21.13 0.71
CA SER A 460 -1.44 -21.41 -0.72
C SER A 460 -1.99 -20.30 -1.61
N TYR A 461 -3.19 -19.78 -1.31
CA TYR A 461 -3.79 -18.68 -2.05
C TYR A 461 -3.04 -17.37 -1.83
N GLU A 462 -2.59 -17.08 -0.62
CA GLU A 462 -1.75 -15.92 -0.31
C GLU A 462 -0.42 -15.95 -1.08
N ILE A 463 0.24 -17.12 -1.16
CA ILE A 463 1.45 -17.29 -1.95
C ILE A 463 1.15 -17.05 -3.43
N LEU A 464 0.10 -17.68 -3.98
CA LEU A 464 -0.31 -17.48 -5.38
C LEU A 464 -0.66 -16.02 -5.66
N TRP A 465 -1.39 -15.38 -4.75
CA TRP A 465 -1.82 -13.99 -4.87
C TRP A 465 -0.64 -13.02 -4.77
N ALA A 466 0.33 -13.27 -3.89
CA ALA A 466 1.54 -12.46 -3.79
C ALA A 466 2.38 -12.55 -5.08
N VAL A 467 2.47 -13.74 -5.67
CA VAL A 467 3.15 -13.94 -6.97
C VAL A 467 2.37 -13.26 -8.09
N LEU A 468 1.06 -13.45 -8.16
CA LEU A 468 0.20 -12.88 -9.21
C LEU A 468 0.12 -11.36 -9.12
N ARG A 469 0.08 -10.77 -7.92
CA ARG A 469 -0.13 -9.33 -7.75
C ARG A 469 1.17 -8.54 -7.74
N ASN A 470 2.21 -9.05 -7.07
CA ASN A 470 3.43 -8.30 -6.79
C ASN A 470 4.69 -8.92 -7.40
N TRP A 471 4.58 -10.04 -8.13
CA TRP A 471 5.72 -10.81 -8.63
C TRP A 471 6.72 -11.21 -7.53
N GLU A 472 6.21 -11.49 -6.32
CA GLU A 472 7.01 -11.87 -5.14
C GLU A 472 7.43 -13.35 -5.20
N TRP A 473 8.39 -13.67 -6.08
CA TRP A 473 8.91 -15.03 -6.24
C TRP A 473 9.55 -15.62 -4.98
N ASP A 474 9.91 -14.79 -4.00
CA ASP A 474 10.54 -15.24 -2.74
C ASP A 474 9.57 -15.91 -1.77
N LYS A 475 8.26 -15.71 -1.95
CA LYS A 475 7.23 -16.38 -1.17
C LYS A 475 6.86 -17.77 -1.69
N ILE A 476 7.37 -18.18 -2.85
CA ILE A 476 7.08 -19.52 -3.39
C ILE A 476 7.80 -20.57 -2.56
N ASP A 477 7.02 -21.24 -1.71
CA ASP A 477 7.43 -22.44 -1.00
C ASP A 477 6.82 -23.69 -1.65
N GLY A 478 7.68 -24.53 -2.21
CA GLY A 478 7.26 -25.78 -2.84
C GLY A 478 6.72 -26.82 -1.86
N VAL A 479 7.08 -26.74 -0.57
CA VAL A 479 6.51 -27.62 0.45
C VAL A 479 5.04 -27.26 0.66
N THR A 480 4.74 -26.00 0.96
CA THR A 480 3.37 -25.52 1.17
C THR A 480 2.50 -25.71 -0.08
N LEU A 481 2.95 -25.25 -1.25
CA LEU A 481 2.14 -25.23 -2.47
C LEU A 481 1.88 -26.64 -3.03
N LEU A 482 2.93 -27.47 -3.04
CA LEU A 482 2.93 -28.76 -3.75
C LEU A 482 2.65 -29.92 -2.81
N LYS A 483 3.49 -30.09 -1.77
CA LYS A 483 3.40 -31.25 -0.87
C LYS A 483 2.23 -31.16 0.08
N GLU A 484 1.93 -29.97 0.57
CA GLU A 484 0.89 -29.78 1.58
C GLU A 484 -0.50 -29.51 1.01
N CYS A 485 -0.61 -28.85 -0.15
CA CYS A 485 -1.90 -28.44 -0.72
C CYS A 485 -2.29 -29.24 -1.97
N THR A 486 -1.64 -28.99 -3.12
CA THR A 486 -2.13 -29.49 -4.42
C THR A 486 -1.97 -31.00 -4.63
N THR A 487 -0.83 -31.60 -4.23
CA THR A 487 -0.59 -33.04 -4.37
C THR A 487 -1.55 -33.91 -3.53
N PRO A 488 -1.78 -33.64 -2.23
CA PRO A 488 -2.72 -34.43 -1.45
C PRO A 488 -4.15 -34.33 -1.98
N ILE A 489 -4.60 -33.16 -2.44
CA ILE A 489 -5.92 -33.02 -3.07
C ILE A 489 -6.00 -33.88 -4.33
N ALA A 490 -5.05 -33.73 -5.26
CA ALA A 490 -5.03 -34.51 -6.49
C ALA A 490 -4.96 -36.01 -6.22
N ARG A 491 -4.16 -36.43 -5.23
CA ARG A 491 -4.03 -37.84 -4.83
C ARG A 491 -5.35 -38.38 -4.27
N GLN A 492 -6.00 -37.66 -3.37
CA GLN A 492 -7.27 -38.10 -2.78
C GLN A 492 -8.38 -38.19 -3.84
N LEU A 493 -8.44 -37.21 -4.75
CA LEU A 493 -9.38 -37.25 -5.87
C LEU A 493 -9.09 -38.40 -6.84
N ALA A 494 -7.81 -38.67 -7.14
CA ALA A 494 -7.43 -39.80 -7.98
C ALA A 494 -7.78 -41.14 -7.32
N VAL A 495 -7.55 -41.29 -6.02
CA VAL A 495 -7.94 -42.51 -5.27
C VAL A 495 -9.46 -42.66 -5.24
N ALA A 496 -10.20 -41.57 -4.97
CA ALA A 496 -11.67 -41.59 -4.95
C ALA A 496 -12.27 -41.95 -6.32
N LEU A 497 -11.62 -41.56 -7.41
CA LEU A 497 -12.04 -41.90 -8.77
C LEU A 497 -11.66 -43.33 -9.17
N LEU A 498 -10.40 -43.73 -8.94
CA LEU A 498 -9.86 -45.02 -9.38
C LEU A 498 -10.33 -46.19 -8.52
N SER A 499 -10.56 -45.99 -7.22
CA SER A 499 -10.96 -47.08 -6.32
C SER A 499 -12.29 -47.73 -6.70
N PRO A 500 -13.39 -46.98 -6.96
CA PRO A 500 -14.64 -47.57 -7.43
C PRO A 500 -14.52 -48.20 -8.81
N LEU A 501 -13.74 -47.62 -9.72
CA LEU A 501 -13.51 -48.17 -11.06
C LEU A 501 -12.80 -49.52 -10.99
N LEU A 502 -11.73 -49.63 -10.19
CA LEU A 502 -11.01 -50.88 -9.98
C LEU A 502 -11.88 -51.92 -9.28
N ALA A 503 -12.66 -51.52 -8.27
CA ALA A 503 -13.61 -52.41 -7.60
C ALA A 503 -14.68 -52.94 -8.57
N TYR A 504 -15.20 -52.09 -9.47
CA TYR A 504 -16.15 -52.47 -10.50
C TYR A 504 -15.56 -53.45 -11.52
N VAL A 505 -14.36 -53.17 -12.04
CA VAL A 505 -13.66 -54.08 -12.96
C VAL A 505 -13.34 -55.41 -12.29
N GLY A 506 -12.90 -55.39 -11.03
CA GLY A 506 -12.66 -56.59 -10.24
C GLY A 506 -13.93 -57.41 -10.01
N PHE A 507 -15.06 -56.74 -9.71
CA PHE A 507 -16.35 -57.39 -9.56
C PHE A 507 -16.83 -58.04 -10.87
N LEU A 508 -16.68 -57.34 -12.01
CA LEU A 508 -17.01 -57.90 -13.32
C LEU A 508 -16.14 -59.11 -13.66
N ALA A 509 -14.82 -59.03 -13.44
CA ALA A 509 -13.92 -60.15 -13.68
C ALA A 509 -14.30 -61.37 -12.83
N LEU A 510 -14.62 -61.16 -11.55
CA LEU A 510 -15.06 -62.23 -10.65
C LEU A 510 -16.42 -62.81 -11.09
N TYR A 511 -17.36 -61.96 -11.51
CA TYR A 511 -18.64 -62.39 -12.07
C TYR A 511 -18.45 -63.27 -13.32
N TYR A 512 -17.61 -62.85 -14.26
CA TYR A 512 -17.30 -63.62 -15.48
C TYR A 512 -16.64 -64.96 -15.19
N ILE A 513 -15.72 -65.02 -14.22
CA ILE A 513 -15.09 -66.29 -13.81
C ILE A 513 -16.13 -67.24 -13.21
N VAL A 514 -17.01 -66.73 -12.35
CA VAL A 514 -18.06 -67.54 -11.72
C VAL A 514 -19.13 -67.98 -12.72
N SER A 515 -19.55 -67.12 -13.65
CA SER A 515 -20.57 -67.44 -14.65
C SER A 515 -20.03 -68.34 -15.76
N GLY A 516 -18.83 -68.05 -16.28
CA GLY A 516 -18.16 -68.90 -17.28
C GLY A 516 -17.81 -70.28 -16.74
N GLY A 517 -17.51 -70.39 -15.44
CA GLY A 517 -17.37 -71.68 -14.76
C GLY A 517 -18.66 -72.51 -14.74
N ARG A 518 -19.84 -71.88 -14.64
CA ARG A 518 -21.13 -72.60 -14.70
C ARG A 518 -21.42 -73.16 -16.09
N ASP A 519 -21.11 -72.41 -17.13
CA ASP A 519 -21.32 -72.87 -18.51
C ASP A 519 -20.34 -74.00 -18.88
N ALA A 520 -19.10 -73.95 -18.37
CA ALA A 520 -18.13 -75.04 -18.55
C ALA A 520 -18.53 -76.32 -17.78
N VAL A 521 -19.05 -76.21 -16.55
CA VAL A 521 -19.54 -77.37 -15.78
C VAL A 521 -20.80 -77.98 -16.41
N GLY A 522 -21.67 -77.17 -17.01
CA GLY A 522 -22.85 -77.66 -17.74
C GLY A 522 -22.52 -78.46 -19.01
N ILE A 523 -21.37 -78.20 -19.64
CA ILE A 523 -20.90 -78.95 -20.82
C ILE A 523 -20.20 -80.25 -20.44
N VAL A 524 -19.59 -80.33 -19.25
CA VAL A 524 -18.92 -81.56 -18.75
C VAL A 524 -19.92 -82.56 -18.14
N CYS A 525 -21.12 -82.12 -17.75
CA CYS A 525 -22.18 -83.00 -17.21
C CYS A 525 -23.21 -83.47 -18.26
N LYS A 526 -22.97 -83.25 -19.56
CA LYS A 526 -23.68 -83.90 -20.67
C LYS A 526 -22.72 -84.85 -21.37
#